data_AF-A0A4P8KZB2-F1
#
_entry.id   AF-A0A4P8KZB2-F1
#
_cell.length_a   1.000
_cell.length_b   1.000
_cell.length_c   1.000
_cell.angle_alpha   90.00
_cell.angle_beta   90.00
_cell.angle_gamma   90.00
#
_symmetry.space_group_name_H-M   'P 1'
#
loop_
_entity.id
_entity.type
_entity.pdbx_description
1 polymer ?
#
loop_
_entity_poly.entity_id
_entity_poly.type
_entity_poly.pdbx_seq_one_letter_code
_entity_poly.pdbx_strand_id
1 'polypeptide(L)'
;MPGVVDSIVNLGKKCVYCAMECAAIVYHWNMRMLRTRLKKLSQSSVHKDMKKAYGDLGAEVFALYKQGVTDIVNQPAVTNQLRRVERAEAKVMEAENAAQTIREDYERKKQAVKDAYRAKRAAVGGRRGPSSGGQGASEDE
;
A
#
# COMPACT_ATOMS: atom_id res chain seq x y z
N MET A 1 -11.54 -5.36 55.09
CA MET A 1 -10.60 -5.45 53.95
C MET A 1 -11.23 -4.90 52.64
N PRO A 2 -11.73 -3.65 52.57
CA PRO A 2 -12.35 -3.11 51.34
C PRO A 2 -11.34 -2.68 50.25
N GLY A 3 -10.07 -2.40 50.57
CA GLY A 3 -9.10 -1.90 49.59
C GLY A 3 -8.54 -2.92 48.58
N VAL A 4 -8.67 -4.22 48.87
CA VAL A 4 -8.18 -5.29 47.98
C VAL A 4 -9.10 -5.45 46.77
N VAL A 5 -10.41 -5.33 46.98
CA VAL A 5 -11.42 -5.49 45.93
C VAL A 5 -11.32 -4.33 44.92
N ASP A 6 -11.14 -3.09 45.39
CA ASP A 6 -10.91 -1.93 44.52
C ASP A 6 -9.60 -2.03 43.72
N SER A 7 -8.55 -2.61 44.31
CA SER A 7 -7.29 -2.84 43.61
C SER A 7 -7.42 -3.89 42.51
N ILE A 8 -8.18 -4.96 42.74
CA ILE A 8 -8.48 -6.00 41.73
C ILE A 8 -9.32 -5.42 40.60
N VAL A 9 -10.33 -4.60 40.91
CA VAL A 9 -11.19 -3.94 39.92
C VAL A 9 -10.38 -2.93 39.08
N ASN A 10 -9.46 -2.18 39.69
CA ASN A 10 -8.57 -1.27 38.96
C ASN A 10 -7.54 -2.00 38.11
N LEU A 11 -7.01 -3.16 38.56
CA LEU A 11 -6.16 -4.01 37.73
C LEU A 11 -6.93 -4.58 36.54
N GLY A 12 -8.15 -5.04 36.76
CA GLY A 12 -9.04 -5.54 35.72
C GLY A 12 -9.30 -4.49 34.63
N LYS A 13 -9.62 -3.25 35.03
CA LYS A 13 -9.80 -2.13 34.10
C LYS A 13 -8.53 -1.86 33.28
N LYS A 14 -7.35 -1.79 33.91
CA LYS A 14 -6.08 -1.58 33.20
C LYS A 14 -5.75 -2.73 32.23
N CYS A 15 -6.08 -3.96 32.60
CA CYS A 15 -5.88 -5.14 31.76
C CYS A 15 -6.80 -5.11 30.53
N VAL A 16 -8.07 -4.71 30.71
CA VAL A 16 -9.02 -4.53 29.60
C VAL A 16 -8.59 -3.40 28.66
N TYR A 17 -8.11 -2.27 29.18
CA TYR A 17 -7.56 -1.19 28.35
C TYR A 17 -6.35 -1.66 27.53
N CYS A 18 -5.42 -2.39 28.16
CA CYS A 18 -4.25 -2.94 27.48
C CYS A 18 -4.66 -3.98 26.41
N ALA A 19 -5.65 -4.83 26.69
CA ALA A 19 -6.22 -5.77 25.73
C ALA A 19 -6.93 -5.04 24.56
N MET A 20 -7.60 -3.93 24.83
CA MET A 20 -8.29 -3.12 23.82
C MET A 20 -7.29 -2.40 22.91
N GLU A 21 -6.18 -1.89 23.44
CA GLU A 21 -5.08 -1.33 22.65
C GLU A 21 -4.40 -2.39 21.77
N CYS A 22 -4.10 -3.57 22.34
CA CYS A 22 -3.58 -4.71 21.58
C CYS A 22 -4.54 -5.14 20.48
N ALA A 23 -5.84 -5.23 20.78
CA ALA A 23 -6.87 -5.58 19.81
C ALA A 23 -6.97 -4.52 18.69
N ALA A 24 -6.89 -3.24 19.02
CA ALA A 24 -6.91 -2.15 18.04
C ALA A 24 -5.69 -2.21 17.09
N ILE A 25 -4.49 -2.49 17.61
CA ILE A 25 -3.28 -2.64 16.81
C ILE A 25 -3.40 -3.85 15.87
N VAL A 26 -3.83 -5.00 16.39
CA VAL A 26 -4.03 -6.22 15.59
C VAL A 26 -5.11 -6.02 14.54
N TYR A 27 -6.21 -5.34 14.88
CA TYR A 27 -7.28 -4.99 13.95
C TYR A 27 -6.78 -4.10 12.83
N HIS A 28 -6.02 -3.04 13.14
CA HIS A 28 -5.44 -2.15 12.13
C HIS A 28 -4.48 -2.89 11.20
N TRP A 29 -3.70 -3.82 11.74
CA TRP A 29 -2.78 -4.63 10.95
C TRP A 29 -3.52 -5.62 10.04
N ASN A 30 -4.56 -6.28 10.55
CA ASN A 30 -5.42 -7.16 9.77
C ASN A 30 -6.16 -6.41 8.66
N MET A 31 -6.71 -5.22 8.95
CA MET A 31 -7.30 -4.33 7.96
C MET A 31 -6.31 -4.00 6.83
N ARG A 32 -5.05 -3.72 7.18
CA ARG A 32 -3.99 -3.45 6.20
C ARG A 32 -3.68 -4.66 5.33
N MET A 33 -3.60 -5.85 5.93
CA MET A 33 -3.39 -7.10 5.20
C MET A 33 -4.57 -7.44 4.28
N LEU A 34 -5.81 -7.29 4.78
CA LEU A 34 -7.03 -7.53 4.02
C LEU A 34 -7.12 -6.61 2.81
N ARG A 35 -6.83 -5.31 3.00
CA ARG A 35 -6.84 -4.32 1.91
C ARG A 35 -5.80 -4.63 0.83
N THR A 36 -4.64 -5.15 1.24
CA THR A 36 -3.59 -5.57 0.30
C THR A 36 -4.00 -6.81 -0.49
N ARG A 37 -4.63 -7.78 0.18
CA ARG A 37 -5.17 -9.00 -0.46
C ARG A 37 -6.29 -8.66 -1.45
N LEU A 38 -7.23 -7.79 -1.07
CA LEU A 38 -8.31 -7.33 -1.95
C LEU A 38 -7.79 -6.65 -3.21
N LYS A 39 -6.76 -5.79 -3.09
CA LYS A 39 -6.11 -5.17 -4.25
C LYS A 39 -5.44 -6.19 -5.17
N LYS A 40 -4.72 -7.17 -4.62
CA LYS A 40 -4.12 -8.25 -5.42
C LYS A 40 -5.18 -9.11 -6.13
N LEU A 41 -6.29 -9.40 -5.46
CA LEU A 41 -7.41 -10.14 -6.06
C LEU A 41 -8.06 -9.35 -7.19
N SER A 42 -8.29 -8.05 -7.00
CA SER A 42 -8.81 -7.16 -8.04
C SER A 42 -7.87 -7.07 -9.25
N GLN A 43 -6.56 -6.94 -9.04
CA GLN A 43 -5.60 -6.97 -10.15
C GLN A 43 -5.61 -8.33 -10.87
N SER A 44 -5.67 -9.43 -10.12
CA SER A 44 -5.74 -10.77 -10.70
C SER A 44 -7.03 -11.00 -11.48
N SER A 45 -8.17 -10.49 -11.01
CA SER A 45 -9.45 -10.61 -11.74
C SER A 45 -9.40 -9.82 -13.05
N VAL A 46 -8.89 -8.60 -13.03
CA VAL A 46 -8.76 -7.76 -14.24
C VAL A 46 -7.82 -8.41 -15.26
N HIS A 47 -6.69 -8.97 -14.82
CA HIS A 47 -5.80 -9.73 -15.70
C HIS A 47 -6.43 -11.03 -16.26
N LYS A 48 -7.24 -11.73 -15.45
CA LYS A 48 -7.98 -12.92 -15.91
C LYS A 48 -9.01 -12.55 -16.98
N ASP A 49 -9.74 -11.46 -16.78
CA ASP A 49 -10.72 -10.95 -17.74
C ASP A 49 -10.06 -10.56 -19.05
N MET A 50 -8.90 -9.90 -18.99
CA MET A 50 -8.09 -9.57 -20.17
C MET A 50 -7.66 -10.85 -20.92
N LYS A 51 -7.07 -11.82 -20.22
CA LYS A 51 -6.67 -13.11 -20.83
C LYS A 51 -7.84 -13.84 -21.47
N LYS A 52 -9.02 -13.80 -20.84
CA LYS A 52 -10.23 -14.41 -21.39
C LYS A 52 -10.69 -13.67 -22.66
N ALA A 53 -10.71 -12.34 -22.66
CA ALA A 53 -11.08 -11.56 -23.85
C ALA A 53 -10.14 -11.84 -25.03
N TYR A 54 -8.82 -11.95 -24.77
CA TYR A 54 -7.83 -12.37 -25.76
C TYR A 54 -8.04 -13.80 -26.27
N GLY A 55 -8.38 -14.74 -25.37
CA GLY A 55 -8.68 -16.12 -25.72
C GLY A 55 -9.93 -16.25 -26.59
N ASP A 56 -11.00 -15.53 -26.23
CA ASP A 56 -12.24 -15.45 -27.01
C ASP A 56 -11.95 -14.90 -28.42
N LEU A 57 -11.19 -13.80 -28.53
CA LEU A 57 -10.78 -13.20 -29.81
C LEU A 57 -9.98 -14.18 -30.69
N GLY A 58 -9.01 -14.89 -30.10
CA GLY A 58 -8.23 -15.89 -30.81
C GLY A 58 -9.08 -17.06 -31.31
N ALA A 59 -10.06 -17.52 -30.51
CA ALA A 59 -10.96 -18.58 -30.90
C ALA A 59 -11.87 -18.18 -32.08
N GLU A 60 -12.39 -16.95 -32.08
CA GLU A 60 -13.22 -16.41 -33.15
C GLU A 60 -12.44 -16.26 -34.46
N VAL A 61 -11.23 -15.69 -34.38
CA VAL A 61 -10.32 -15.54 -35.52
C VAL A 61 -9.95 -16.91 -36.10
N PHE A 62 -9.66 -17.90 -35.25
CA PHE A 62 -9.34 -19.25 -35.70
C PHE A 62 -10.54 -19.96 -36.35
N ALA A 63 -11.75 -19.75 -35.83
CA ALA A 63 -12.97 -20.27 -36.43
C ALA A 63 -13.22 -19.68 -37.82
N LEU A 64 -13.06 -18.36 -37.98
CA LEU A 64 -13.19 -17.67 -39.27
C LEU A 64 -12.12 -18.08 -40.28
N TYR A 65 -10.88 -18.26 -39.80
CA TYR A 65 -9.79 -18.78 -40.62
C TYR A 65 -10.10 -20.19 -41.15
N LYS A 66 -10.63 -21.08 -40.31
CA LYS A 66 -11.06 -22.43 -40.73
C LYS A 66 -12.21 -22.40 -41.75
N GLN A 67 -13.05 -21.38 -41.72
CA GLN A 67 -14.14 -21.19 -42.68
C GLN A 67 -13.66 -20.57 -44.00
N GLY A 68 -12.37 -20.26 -44.14
CA GLY A 68 -11.80 -19.68 -45.36
C GLY A 68 -12.16 -18.20 -45.56
N VAL A 69 -12.63 -17.52 -44.52
CA VAL A 69 -12.93 -16.09 -44.56
C VAL A 69 -11.60 -15.32 -44.60
N THR A 70 -11.35 -14.61 -45.70
CA THR A 70 -10.12 -13.84 -45.91
C THR A 70 -10.18 -12.45 -45.26
N ASP A 71 -11.39 -11.88 -45.11
CA ASP A 71 -11.59 -10.59 -44.47
C ASP A 71 -12.10 -10.76 -43.02
N ILE A 72 -11.18 -11.15 -42.14
CA ILE A 72 -11.46 -11.41 -40.73
C ILE A 72 -11.66 -10.11 -39.94
N VAL A 73 -11.00 -9.02 -40.35
CA VAL A 73 -10.95 -7.76 -39.60
C VAL A 73 -12.29 -7.02 -39.67
N ASN A 74 -12.97 -7.08 -40.82
CA ASN A 74 -14.27 -6.43 -41.03
C ASN A 74 -15.46 -7.26 -40.52
N GLN A 75 -15.21 -8.46 -39.98
CA GLN A 75 -16.29 -9.28 -39.42
C GLN A 75 -16.82 -8.64 -38.13
N PRO A 76 -18.13 -8.40 -38.01
CA PRO A 76 -18.72 -7.75 -36.84
C PRO A 76 -18.46 -8.53 -35.54
N ALA A 77 -18.33 -9.86 -35.62
CA ALA A 77 -17.98 -10.70 -34.48
C ALA A 77 -16.57 -10.36 -33.94
N VAL A 78 -15.58 -10.25 -34.84
CA VAL A 78 -14.19 -9.91 -34.50
C VAL A 78 -14.10 -8.47 -34.01
N THR A 79 -14.76 -7.51 -34.68
CA THR A 79 -14.76 -6.11 -34.25
C THR A 79 -15.38 -5.94 -32.86
N ASN A 80 -16.45 -6.68 -32.54
CA ASN A 80 -17.07 -6.66 -31.22
C ASN A 80 -16.17 -7.27 -30.15
N GLN A 81 -15.44 -8.35 -30.46
CA GLN A 81 -14.49 -8.95 -29.54
C GLN A 81 -13.24 -8.09 -29.35
N LEU A 82 -12.76 -7.41 -30.40
CA LEU A 82 -11.67 -6.45 -30.33
C LEU A 82 -12.00 -5.30 -29.37
N ARG A 83 -13.21 -4.74 -29.46
CA ARG A 83 -13.71 -3.74 -28.50
C ARG A 83 -13.78 -4.28 -27.06
N ARG A 84 -14.05 -5.57 -26.86
CA ARG A 84 -14.02 -6.18 -25.52
C ARG A 84 -12.60 -6.28 -24.98
N VAL A 85 -11.63 -6.59 -25.85
CA VAL A 85 -10.20 -6.58 -25.51
C VAL A 85 -9.74 -5.16 -25.15
N GLU A 86 -10.01 -4.16 -25.99
CA GLU A 86 -9.66 -2.76 -25.73
C GLU A 86 -10.20 -2.26 -24.38
N ARG A 87 -11.46 -2.59 -24.07
CA ARG A 87 -12.07 -2.24 -22.77
C ARG A 87 -11.39 -2.97 -21.60
N ALA A 88 -10.96 -4.22 -21.80
CA ALA A 88 -10.26 -4.97 -20.76
C ALA A 88 -8.84 -4.40 -20.53
N GLU A 89 -8.14 -4.02 -21.59
CA GLU A 89 -6.83 -3.34 -21.52
C GLU A 89 -6.93 -1.99 -20.83
N ALA A 90 -7.94 -1.18 -21.15
CA ALA A 90 -8.18 0.09 -20.47
C ALA A 90 -8.33 -0.10 -18.94
N LYS A 91 -9.05 -1.14 -18.50
CA LYS A 91 -9.18 -1.48 -17.08
C LYS A 91 -7.88 -1.93 -16.44
N VAL A 92 -7.04 -2.67 -17.17
CA VAL A 92 -5.69 -3.05 -16.69
C VAL A 92 -4.85 -1.80 -16.50
N MET A 93 -4.82 -0.91 -17.50
CA MET A 93 -4.04 0.32 -17.45
C MET A 93 -4.49 1.24 -16.32
N GLU A 94 -5.80 1.38 -16.10
CA GLU A 94 -6.34 2.14 -14.96
C GLU A 94 -5.91 1.55 -13.61
N ALA A 95 -5.97 0.22 -13.47
CA ALA A 95 -5.54 -0.48 -12.26
C ALA A 95 -4.02 -0.36 -11.99
N GLU A 96 -3.20 -0.36 -13.05
CA GLU A 96 -1.76 -0.15 -12.97
C GLU A 96 -1.41 1.29 -12.58
N ASN A 97 -2.04 2.27 -13.23
CA ASN A 97 -1.88 3.68 -12.88
C ASN A 97 -2.26 3.94 -11.42
N ALA A 98 -3.41 3.43 -10.96
CA ALA A 98 -3.83 3.55 -9.57
C ALA A 98 -2.80 2.92 -8.61
N ALA A 99 -2.24 1.76 -8.96
CA ALA A 99 -1.22 1.10 -8.16
C ALA A 99 0.08 1.90 -8.09
N GLN A 100 0.47 2.55 -9.19
CA GLN A 100 1.64 3.40 -9.28
C GLN A 100 1.49 4.66 -8.42
N THR A 101 0.35 5.37 -8.52
CA THR A 101 0.04 6.53 -7.67
C THR A 101 0.13 6.19 -6.18
N ILE A 102 -0.39 5.03 -5.77
CA ILE A 102 -0.31 4.57 -4.38
C ILE A 102 1.14 4.34 -3.92
N ARG A 103 2.01 3.83 -4.81
CA ARG A 103 3.44 3.61 -4.50
C ARG A 103 4.17 4.94 -4.36
N GLU A 104 3.93 5.86 -5.27
CA GLU A 104 4.54 7.20 -5.25
C GLU A 104 4.13 7.98 -3.99
N ASP A 105 2.83 7.97 -3.64
CA ASP A 105 2.35 8.58 -2.39
C ASP A 105 2.98 7.95 -1.15
N TYR A 106 3.20 6.63 -1.15
CA TYR A 106 3.85 5.95 -0.05
C TYR A 106 5.33 6.34 0.09
N GLU A 107 6.09 6.36 -1.02
CA GLU A 107 7.48 6.80 -1.00
C GLU A 107 7.61 8.28 -0.60
N ARG A 108 6.71 9.16 -1.08
CA ARG A 108 6.65 10.56 -0.66
C ARG A 108 6.44 10.71 0.84
N LYS A 109 5.46 9.98 1.40
CA LYS A 109 5.20 9.99 2.86
C LYS A 109 6.37 9.43 3.66
N LYS A 110 7.02 8.38 3.16
CA LYS A 110 8.19 7.77 3.79
C LYS A 110 9.39 8.72 3.81
N GLN A 111 9.64 9.46 2.72
CA GLN A 111 10.65 10.52 2.69
C GLN A 111 10.31 11.64 3.68
N ALA A 112 9.07 12.13 3.70
CA ALA A 112 8.63 13.16 4.64
C ALA A 112 8.85 12.75 6.11
N VAL A 113 8.57 11.49 6.47
CA VAL A 113 8.83 10.96 7.82
C VAL A 113 10.33 10.88 8.12
N LYS A 114 11.15 10.44 7.15
CA LYS A 114 12.62 10.41 7.32
C LYS A 114 13.19 11.82 7.52
N ASP A 115 12.72 12.79 6.77
CA ASP A 115 13.20 14.17 6.86
C ASP A 115 12.74 14.83 8.16
N ALA A 116 11.49 14.60 8.58
CA ALA A 116 11.01 15.02 9.90
C ALA A 116 11.83 14.40 11.04
N TYR A 117 12.20 13.12 10.93
CA TYR A 117 13.04 12.46 11.93
C TYR A 117 14.49 12.98 11.93
N ARG A 118 15.06 13.23 10.74
CA ARG A 118 16.38 13.87 10.60
C ARG A 118 16.39 15.27 11.22
N ALA A 119 15.38 16.09 10.96
CA ALA A 119 15.22 17.41 11.54
C ALA A 119 15.11 17.37 13.08
N LYS A 120 14.29 16.46 13.61
CA LYS A 120 14.18 16.25 15.06
C LYS A 120 15.49 15.76 15.69
N ARG A 121 16.21 14.84 15.03
CA ARG A 121 17.52 14.35 15.51
C ARG A 121 18.59 15.44 15.49
N ALA A 122 18.62 16.28 14.45
CA ALA A 122 19.53 17.42 14.38
C ALA A 122 19.23 18.46 15.49
N ALA A 123 17.95 18.74 15.77
CA ALA A 123 17.54 19.64 16.85
C ALA A 123 17.91 19.13 18.26
N VAL A 124 17.89 17.80 18.47
CA VAL A 124 18.30 17.18 19.74
C VAL A 124 19.83 17.07 19.85
N GLY A 125 20.53 16.82 18.73
CA GLY A 125 22.00 16.75 18.67
C GLY A 125 22.70 18.11 18.81
N GLY A 126 22.07 19.20 18.36
CA GLY A 126 22.61 20.56 18.48
C GLY A 126 22.46 21.20 19.87
N ARG A 127 21.73 20.56 20.81
CA ARG A 127 21.50 21.09 22.17
C ARG A 127 22.48 20.56 23.23
N ARG A 128 23.59 19.92 22.82
CA ARG A 128 24.73 19.57 23.69
C ARG A 128 26.04 20.06 23.08
N GLY A 129 26.50 21.25 23.52
CA GLY A 129 27.81 21.85 23.24
C GLY A 129 27.66 23.28 22.68
N PRO A 130 28.09 24.33 23.38
CA PRO A 130 29.39 24.41 24.06
C PRO A 130 29.28 24.65 25.58
N SER A 131 29.92 23.79 26.38
CA SER A 131 30.24 24.09 27.78
C SER A 131 31.74 24.30 27.88
N SER A 132 32.11 25.56 28.13
CA SER A 132 33.32 26.07 28.77
C SER A 132 34.39 25.05 29.20
N GLY A 133 35.58 25.18 28.64
CA GLY A 133 36.80 24.59 29.17
C GLY A 133 38.03 25.31 28.63
N GLY A 134 38.66 26.14 29.45
CA GLY A 134 39.90 26.84 29.10
C GLY A 134 40.22 28.08 29.95
N GLN A 135 40.15 27.97 31.28
CA GLN A 135 40.87 28.89 32.17
C GLN A 135 42.35 28.48 32.11
N GLY A 136 43.14 29.18 31.30
CA GLY A 136 44.59 29.20 31.40
C GLY A 136 44.97 30.18 32.49
N ALA A 137 45.43 29.67 33.63
CA ALA A 137 46.13 30.45 34.64
C ALA A 137 47.51 30.82 34.06
N SER A 138 47.72 32.11 33.82
CA SER A 138 49.06 32.69 33.64
C SER A 138 49.61 33.04 35.01
N GLU A 139 50.63 32.30 35.43
CA GLU A 139 51.62 32.72 36.41
C GLU A 139 52.40 33.91 35.85
N ASP A 140 52.45 35.02 36.59
CA ASP A 140 53.49 36.06 36.52
C ASP A 140 53.32 37.00 37.73
N GLU A 141 54.09 36.73 38.79
CA GLU A 141 54.90 37.66 39.62
C GLU A 141 55.32 37.00 40.95
#